data_AF-A0A0E3X0U0-F1
#
_entry.id   AF-A0A0E3X0U0-F1
#
_cell.length_a   1.000
_cell.length_b   1.000
_cell.length_c   1.000
_cell.angle_alpha   90.00
_cell.angle_beta   90.00
_cell.angle_gamma   90.00
#
_symmetry.space_group_name_H-M   'P 1'
#
loop_
_entity.id
_entity.type
_entity.pdbx_description
1 polymer ?
#
loop_
_entity_poly.entity_id
_entity_poly.type
_entity_poly.pdbx_seq_one_letter_code
_entity_poly.pdbx_strand_id
1 'polypeptide(L)'
;MRPETKAELIAVGSLDIEPSLLGKITVPTAGPGAGKTAFFFRSGNQRVRLALNKDSPLKAVADGDEIVIMRDGKEVARGQIEDELIHCPEQAYINMTEKCIFDCKFCPVPKLNGKVKTIEEVLGLIEEANATGKMKAISITSGVDESVEKEFERAMKVINAVKKYGVPIGVGVYPTADSNRRMKEAGVDEIKYNVETMDRELYGKVCPGQDMEEVLKALKEAVEIFGKNKVCSNFIIGLGETDEAVEKGIRELVSLGVVPILRPASKHPLREGEVFIERPSKERLLKLTRLLRKILDENGLRADLFKTMCLPCTGCDMNPHTDFCEDED
;
A
#
# COMPACT_ATOMS: atom_id res chain seq x y z
N MET A 1 4.96 19.30 2.92
CA MET A 1 3.60 19.77 3.29
C MET A 1 3.28 19.34 4.71
N ARG A 2 2.25 19.93 5.35
CA ARG A 2 1.81 19.54 6.69
C ARG A 2 0.93 18.27 6.63
N PRO A 3 0.85 17.46 7.71
CA PRO A 3 -0.02 16.28 7.76
C PRO A 3 -1.48 16.57 7.40
N GLU A 4 -2.03 17.73 7.75
CA GLU A 4 -3.40 18.13 7.37
C GLU A 4 -3.56 18.26 5.86
N THR A 5 -2.56 18.85 5.19
CA THR A 5 -2.55 18.97 3.73
C THR A 5 -2.48 17.59 3.10
N LYS A 6 -1.59 16.71 3.58
CA LYS A 6 -1.49 15.34 3.06
C LYS A 6 -2.79 14.56 3.23
N ALA A 7 -3.39 14.61 4.42
CA ALA A 7 -4.65 13.95 4.70
C ALA A 7 -5.78 14.44 3.79
N GLU A 8 -5.80 15.73 3.43
CA GLU A 8 -6.73 16.29 2.46
C GLU A 8 -6.52 15.74 1.05
N LEU A 9 -5.28 15.71 0.58
CA LEU A 9 -4.93 15.13 -0.72
C LEU A 9 -5.30 13.64 -0.78
N ILE A 10 -5.05 12.88 0.29
CA ILE A 10 -5.42 11.46 0.39
C ILE A 10 -6.94 11.28 0.43
N ALA A 11 -7.67 12.10 1.19
CA ALA A 11 -9.12 12.03 1.28
C ALA A 11 -9.78 12.26 -0.07
N VAL A 12 -9.29 13.21 -0.88
CA VAL A 12 -9.75 13.39 -2.27
C VAL A 12 -9.26 12.26 -3.18
N GLY A 13 -7.99 11.87 -3.05
CA GLY A 13 -7.38 10.75 -3.76
C GLY A 13 -7.17 10.95 -5.27
N SER A 14 -7.52 12.12 -5.81
CA SER A 14 -7.41 12.43 -7.23
C SER A 14 -7.13 13.91 -7.50
N LEU A 15 -6.63 14.22 -8.71
CA LEU A 15 -6.25 15.57 -9.12
C LEU A 15 -6.61 15.80 -10.59
N ASP A 16 -7.13 16.99 -10.88
CA ASP A 16 -7.26 17.50 -12.24
C ASP A 16 -5.96 18.23 -12.61
N ILE A 17 -5.19 17.62 -13.51
CA ILE A 17 -3.91 18.14 -13.97
C ILE A 17 -3.75 17.83 -15.46
N GLU A 18 -3.20 18.78 -16.22
CA GLU A 18 -2.86 18.56 -17.62
C GLU A 18 -1.85 17.41 -17.76
N PRO A 19 -2.14 16.35 -18.54
CA PRO A 19 -1.25 15.18 -18.65
C PRO A 19 0.16 15.50 -19.13
N SER A 20 0.34 16.60 -19.88
CA SER A 20 1.66 17.07 -20.33
C SER A 20 2.60 17.46 -19.17
N LEU A 21 2.05 17.75 -17.98
CA LEU A 21 2.82 18.12 -16.80
C LEU A 21 3.32 16.91 -15.99
N LEU A 22 2.86 15.69 -16.30
CA LEU A 22 3.15 14.48 -15.52
C LEU A 22 4.44 13.77 -15.94
N GLY A 23 5.05 14.13 -17.06
CA GLY A 23 6.20 13.39 -17.60
C GLY A 23 5.86 11.92 -17.88
N LYS A 24 6.42 10.99 -17.11
CA LYS A 24 6.18 9.53 -17.24
C LYS A 24 4.96 9.10 -16.43
N ILE A 25 3.92 8.64 -17.12
CA ILE A 25 2.69 8.13 -16.51
C ILE A 25 2.77 6.60 -16.31
N THR A 26 2.30 6.10 -15.17
CA THR A 26 2.18 4.65 -14.90
C THR A 26 0.76 4.24 -14.57
N VAL A 27 0.46 2.96 -14.81
CA VAL A 27 -0.83 2.33 -14.49
C VAL A 27 -0.55 1.19 -13.49
N PRO A 28 -0.96 1.30 -12.21
CA PRO A 28 -0.78 0.24 -11.24
C PRO A 28 -1.62 -0.98 -11.63
N THR A 29 -1.10 -2.17 -11.33
CA THR A 29 -1.75 -3.46 -11.67
C THR A 29 -2.14 -4.28 -10.44
N ALA A 30 -2.07 -3.69 -9.25
CA ALA A 30 -2.45 -4.30 -7.97
C ALA A 30 -3.28 -3.35 -7.10
N GLY A 31 -4.08 -3.94 -6.21
CA GLY A 31 -4.88 -3.23 -5.21
C GLY A 31 -6.11 -2.51 -5.79
N PRO A 32 -6.86 -1.76 -4.94
CA PRO A 32 -8.12 -1.10 -5.32
C PRO A 32 -8.00 -0.04 -6.43
N GLY A 33 -6.78 0.45 -6.70
CA GLY A 33 -6.49 1.47 -7.71
C GLY A 33 -6.01 0.91 -9.06
N ALA A 34 -5.94 -0.41 -9.23
CA ALA A 34 -5.42 -1.01 -10.45
C ALA A 34 -6.18 -0.55 -11.71
N GLY A 35 -5.47 -0.22 -12.79
CA GLY A 35 -6.07 0.25 -14.05
C GLY A 35 -6.35 1.75 -14.16
N LYS A 36 -6.05 2.55 -13.11
CA LYS A 36 -6.18 4.02 -13.15
C LYS A 36 -4.82 4.70 -13.28
N THR A 37 -4.70 5.69 -14.17
CA THR A 37 -3.52 6.56 -14.24
C THR A 37 -3.29 7.25 -12.90
N ALA A 38 -2.11 7.07 -12.32
CA ALA A 38 -1.73 7.68 -11.05
C ALA A 38 -0.28 8.15 -11.08
N PHE A 39 0.03 9.14 -10.26
CA PHE A 39 1.36 9.72 -10.15
C PHE A 39 1.65 10.07 -8.70
N PHE A 40 2.93 10.27 -8.38
CA PHE A 40 3.36 10.74 -7.07
C PHE A 40 3.63 12.23 -7.12
N PHE A 41 3.08 12.94 -6.14
CA PHE A 41 3.38 14.33 -5.85
C PHE A 41 4.14 14.40 -4.53
N ARG A 42 5.25 15.13 -4.52
CA ARG A 42 6.10 15.31 -3.35
C ARG A 42 6.18 16.80 -3.00
N SER A 43 5.94 17.11 -1.73
CA SER A 43 6.08 18.44 -1.15
C SER A 43 6.93 18.36 0.12
N GLY A 44 8.17 18.84 0.06
CA GLY A 44 9.15 18.66 1.13
C GLY A 44 9.53 17.19 1.30
N ASN A 45 9.37 16.67 2.53
CA ASN A 45 9.57 15.25 2.90
C ASN A 45 8.32 14.38 2.72
N GLN A 46 7.17 14.98 2.44
CA GLN A 46 5.90 14.24 2.33
C GLN A 46 5.55 13.94 0.88
N ARG A 47 4.97 12.77 0.67
CA ARG A 47 4.58 12.24 -0.63
C ARG A 47 3.11 11.82 -0.61
N VAL A 48 2.40 12.02 -1.72
CA VAL A 48 1.05 11.48 -1.94
C VAL A 48 0.94 10.91 -3.35
N ARG A 49 0.21 9.81 -3.51
CA ARG A 49 -0.17 9.24 -4.80
C ARG A 49 -1.59 9.66 -5.13
N LEU A 50 -1.79 10.27 -6.29
CA LEU A 50 -3.08 10.77 -6.74
C LEU A 50 -3.45 10.14 -8.08
N ALA A 51 -4.72 9.80 -8.25
CA ALA A 51 -5.26 9.40 -9.54
C ALA A 51 -5.58 10.63 -10.40
N LEU A 52 -5.39 10.52 -11.72
CA LEU A 52 -5.83 11.55 -12.65
C LEU A 52 -7.37 11.53 -12.75
N ASN A 53 -8.02 12.67 -12.51
CA ASN A 53 -9.47 12.81 -12.63
C ASN A 53 -9.86 14.27 -12.95
N LYS A 54 -10.47 14.50 -14.11
CA LYS A 54 -10.93 15.84 -14.54
C LYS A 54 -12.04 16.41 -13.66
N ASP A 55 -12.79 15.55 -12.98
CA ASP A 55 -13.85 15.95 -12.06
C ASP A 55 -13.35 16.12 -10.61
N SER A 56 -12.03 16.12 -10.40
CA SER A 56 -11.47 16.33 -9.06
C SER A 56 -11.74 17.76 -8.57
N PRO A 57 -12.08 17.95 -7.27
CA PRO A 57 -12.12 19.28 -6.67
C PRO A 57 -10.74 19.90 -6.49
N LEU A 58 -9.67 19.11 -6.62
CA LEU A 58 -8.29 19.57 -6.61
C LEU A 58 -7.82 19.78 -8.04
N LYS A 59 -7.23 20.95 -8.31
CA LYS A 59 -6.65 21.30 -9.60
C LYS A 59 -5.17 21.53 -9.44
N ALA A 60 -4.38 21.26 -10.48
CA ALA A 60 -2.97 21.60 -10.48
C ALA A 60 -2.57 22.42 -11.69
N VAL A 61 -1.67 23.37 -11.43
CA VAL A 61 -1.05 24.23 -12.45
C VAL A 61 0.47 24.19 -12.27
N ALA A 62 1.19 24.42 -13.36
CA ALA A 62 2.62 24.62 -13.32
C ALA A 62 2.94 26.06 -12.89
N ASP A 63 3.94 26.21 -12.03
CA ASP A 63 4.54 27.47 -11.61
C ASP A 63 6.07 27.31 -11.66
N GLY A 64 6.67 27.68 -12.79
CA GLY A 64 8.06 27.33 -13.09
C GLY A 64 8.26 25.81 -13.18
N ASP A 65 9.20 25.29 -12.38
CA ASP A 65 9.51 23.85 -12.28
C ASP A 65 8.66 23.13 -11.21
N GLU A 66 7.75 23.84 -10.54
CA GLU A 66 6.89 23.29 -9.50
C GLU A 66 5.45 23.08 -9.99
N ILE A 67 4.76 22.17 -9.30
CA ILE A 67 3.33 21.94 -9.41
C ILE A 67 2.65 22.53 -8.18
N VAL A 68 1.65 23.38 -8.42
CA VAL A 68 0.82 24.01 -7.40
C VAL A 68 -0.56 23.38 -7.42
N ILE A 69 -0.93 22.74 -6.32
CA ILE A 69 -2.25 22.14 -6.11
C ILE A 69 -3.16 23.18 -5.46
N MET A 70 -4.30 23.41 -6.11
CA MET A 70 -5.30 24.40 -5.77
C MET A 70 -6.62 23.74 -5.40
N ARG A 71 -7.35 24.33 -4.45
CA ARG A 71 -8.75 24.03 -4.13
C ARG A 71 -9.52 25.33 -4.00
N ASP A 72 -10.62 25.46 -4.72
CA ASP A 72 -11.49 26.65 -4.68
C ASP A 72 -10.71 27.97 -4.83
N GLY A 73 -9.70 27.98 -5.71
CA GLY A 73 -8.85 29.15 -5.98
C GLY A 73 -7.76 29.44 -4.94
N LYS A 74 -7.55 28.57 -3.94
CA LYS A 74 -6.50 28.70 -2.93
C LYS A 74 -5.42 27.63 -3.09
N GLU A 75 -4.17 28.03 -2.89
CA GLU A 75 -3.03 27.11 -2.85
C GLU A 75 -3.13 26.20 -1.62
N VAL A 76 -3.10 24.89 -1.86
CA VAL A 76 -3.18 23.84 -0.83
C VAL A 76 -1.82 23.19 -0.62
N ALA A 77 -1.09 22.95 -1.71
CA ALA A 77 0.25 22.37 -1.68
C ALA A 77 1.07 22.80 -2.88
N ARG A 78 2.39 22.81 -2.70
CA ARG A 78 3.40 23.11 -3.72
C ARG A 78 4.53 22.10 -3.65
N GLY A 79 5.02 21.66 -4.79
CA GLY A 79 6.02 20.60 -4.87
C GLY A 79 6.26 20.13 -6.29
N GLN A 80 6.68 18.87 -6.43
CA GLN A 80 7.10 18.30 -7.71
C GLN A 80 6.42 16.96 -7.97
N ILE A 81 6.29 16.61 -9.24
CA ILE A 81 5.98 15.22 -9.63
C ILE A 81 7.23 14.38 -9.34
N GLU A 82 7.03 13.27 -8.63
CA GLU A 82 8.11 12.35 -8.29
C GLU A 82 8.00 11.10 -9.14
N ASP A 83 9.08 10.76 -9.83
CA ASP A 83 9.17 9.54 -10.63
C ASP A 83 9.04 8.29 -9.73
N GLU A 84 8.15 7.37 -10.10
CA GLU A 84 8.19 6.01 -9.57
C GLU A 84 9.11 5.13 -10.42
N LEU A 85 9.92 4.27 -9.77
CA LEU A 85 10.73 3.28 -10.47
C LEU A 85 9.83 2.20 -11.04
N ILE A 86 9.17 1.46 -10.14
CA ILE A 86 8.11 0.51 -10.48
C ILE A 86 7.07 0.58 -9.37
N HIS A 87 5.90 1.17 -9.66
CA HIS A 87 4.75 1.31 -8.76
C HIS A 87 4.97 2.13 -7.48
N CYS A 88 6.23 2.35 -7.07
CA CYS A 88 6.65 3.06 -5.88
C CYS A 88 7.99 3.77 -6.14
N PRO A 89 8.18 5.02 -5.65
CA PRO A 89 9.49 5.65 -5.65
C PRO A 89 10.51 4.83 -4.85
N GLU A 90 11.74 4.78 -5.35
CA GLU A 90 12.90 4.10 -4.74
C GLU A 90 12.77 2.58 -4.52
N GLN A 91 11.70 1.94 -5.01
CA GLN A 91 11.50 0.50 -4.88
C GLN A 91 11.17 -0.14 -6.23
N ALA A 92 11.66 -1.35 -6.45
CA ALA A 92 11.08 -2.24 -7.44
C ALA A 92 9.88 -2.96 -6.79
N TYR A 93 8.68 -2.35 -6.86
CA TYR A 93 7.46 -2.93 -6.32
C TYR A 93 6.70 -3.68 -7.41
N ILE A 94 6.87 -5.01 -7.42
CA ILE A 94 6.35 -5.90 -8.46
C ILE A 94 5.07 -6.59 -8.01
N ASN A 95 4.03 -6.51 -8.84
CA ASN A 95 2.93 -7.47 -8.82
C ASN A 95 3.21 -8.60 -9.82
N MET A 96 3.44 -9.83 -9.35
CA MET A 96 3.76 -10.97 -10.23
C MET A 96 2.51 -11.49 -10.97
N THR A 97 1.39 -11.58 -10.26
CA THR A 97 0.14 -12.12 -10.80
C THR A 97 -0.96 -11.07 -10.74
N GLU A 98 -1.44 -10.64 -11.91
CA GLU A 98 -2.50 -9.62 -12.06
C GLU A 98 -3.89 -10.25 -12.22
N LYS A 99 -4.07 -11.44 -11.66
CA LYS A 99 -5.33 -12.18 -11.57
C LYS A 99 -5.51 -12.68 -10.14
N CYS A 100 -6.72 -13.00 -9.73
CA CYS A 100 -6.93 -13.60 -8.41
C CYS A 100 -8.15 -14.52 -8.42
N ILE A 101 -8.00 -15.74 -7.88
CA ILE A 101 -9.11 -16.69 -7.65
C ILE A 101 -10.06 -16.23 -6.55
N PHE A 102 -9.59 -15.39 -5.62
CA PHE A 102 -10.43 -14.83 -4.57
C PHE A 102 -11.29 -13.70 -5.10
N ASP A 103 -12.47 -13.51 -4.51
CA ASP A 103 -13.44 -12.52 -4.97
C ASP A 103 -13.71 -11.41 -3.95
N CYS A 104 -12.64 -10.78 -3.45
CA CYS A 104 -12.75 -9.65 -2.54
C CYS A 104 -13.54 -8.52 -3.21
N LYS A 105 -14.66 -8.10 -2.61
CA LYS A 105 -15.65 -7.21 -3.23
C LYS A 105 -15.18 -5.78 -3.43
N PHE A 106 -14.15 -5.35 -2.70
CA PHE A 106 -13.50 -4.04 -2.89
C PHE A 106 -12.36 -4.08 -3.93
N CYS A 107 -11.92 -5.26 -4.36
CA CYS A 107 -10.72 -5.42 -5.19
C CYS A 107 -11.09 -5.65 -6.66
N PRO A 108 -10.59 -4.85 -7.62
CA PRO A 108 -10.91 -5.04 -9.03
C PRO A 108 -10.17 -6.20 -9.69
N VAL A 109 -9.03 -6.64 -9.13
CA VAL A 109 -8.11 -7.63 -9.75
C VAL A 109 -8.79 -8.90 -10.28
N PRO A 110 -9.74 -9.54 -9.56
CA PRO A 110 -10.41 -10.75 -10.06
C PRO A 110 -11.23 -10.53 -11.34
N LYS A 111 -11.62 -9.28 -11.62
CA LYS A 111 -12.39 -8.87 -12.79
C LYS A 111 -11.52 -8.19 -13.87
N LEU A 112 -10.23 -8.02 -13.61
CA LEU A 112 -9.29 -7.55 -14.61
C LEU A 112 -8.89 -8.70 -15.52
N ASN A 113 -8.70 -8.41 -16.80
CA ASN A 113 -8.07 -9.36 -17.74
C ASN A 113 -6.54 -9.25 -17.66
N GLY A 114 -5.98 -9.32 -16.45
CA GLY A 114 -4.55 -9.19 -16.20
C GLY A 114 -3.75 -10.41 -16.67
N LYS A 115 -2.43 -10.38 -16.51
CA LYS A 115 -1.57 -11.55 -16.82
C LYS A 115 -0.79 -12.04 -15.61
N VAL A 116 -0.30 -13.25 -15.76
CA VAL A 116 0.64 -13.89 -14.87
C VAL A 116 2.02 -13.67 -15.46
N LYS A 117 2.87 -12.86 -14.83
CA LYS A 117 4.20 -12.55 -15.37
C LYS A 117 5.11 -13.76 -15.29
N THR A 118 5.96 -13.94 -16.31
CA THR A 118 7.04 -14.93 -16.24
C THR A 118 8.13 -14.44 -15.28
N ILE A 119 8.99 -15.36 -14.83
CA ILE A 119 10.11 -15.00 -13.97
C ILE A 119 11.06 -14.05 -14.71
N GLU A 120 11.28 -14.28 -15.99
CA GLU A 120 12.14 -13.45 -16.86
C GLU A 120 11.58 -12.03 -16.98
N GLU A 121 10.26 -11.88 -17.16
CA GLU A 121 9.62 -10.56 -17.18
C GLU A 121 9.81 -9.82 -15.85
N VAL A 122 9.60 -10.51 -14.72
CA VAL A 122 9.80 -9.93 -13.38
C VAL A 122 11.26 -9.52 -13.17
N LEU A 123 12.22 -10.37 -13.54
CA LEU A 123 13.63 -10.08 -13.39
C LEU A 123 14.09 -8.95 -14.31
N GLY A 124 13.57 -8.87 -15.54
CA GLY A 124 13.84 -7.77 -16.46
C GLY A 124 13.42 -6.42 -15.88
N LEU A 125 12.21 -6.35 -15.31
CA LEU A 125 11.73 -5.14 -14.63
C LEU A 125 12.64 -4.75 -13.46
N ILE A 126 13.04 -5.70 -12.61
CA ILE A 126 13.92 -5.40 -11.47
C ILE A 126 15.32 -4.97 -11.94
N GLU A 127 15.86 -5.56 -13.00
CA GLU A 127 17.14 -5.15 -13.58
C GLU A 127 17.07 -3.73 -14.16
N GLU A 128 15.98 -3.36 -14.83
CA GLU A 128 15.75 -1.98 -15.29
C GLU A 128 15.69 -0.99 -14.12
N ALA A 129 14.99 -1.33 -13.03
CA ALA A 129 14.96 -0.50 -11.83
C ALA A 129 16.35 -0.37 -11.17
N ASN A 130 17.10 -1.47 -11.09
CA ASN A 130 18.45 -1.50 -10.56
C ASN A 130 19.41 -0.61 -11.38
N ALA A 131 19.31 -0.66 -12.71
CA ALA A 131 20.15 0.13 -13.63
C ALA A 131 20.01 1.65 -13.44
N THR A 132 18.91 2.12 -12.84
CA THR A 132 18.74 3.54 -12.49
C THR A 132 19.66 4.03 -11.37
N GLY A 133 20.23 3.12 -10.56
CA GLY A 133 20.99 3.43 -9.35
C GLY A 133 20.13 3.98 -8.19
N LYS A 134 18.81 4.06 -8.34
CA LYS A 134 17.88 4.62 -7.34
C LYS A 134 17.12 3.55 -6.54
N MET A 135 17.25 2.26 -6.89
CA MET A 135 16.53 1.17 -6.22
C MET A 135 17.11 0.90 -4.83
N LYS A 136 16.32 1.15 -3.79
CA LYS A 136 16.68 0.93 -2.38
C LYS A 136 16.08 -0.32 -1.78
N ALA A 137 15.03 -0.88 -2.39
CA ALA A 137 14.37 -2.11 -1.94
C ALA A 137 13.62 -2.81 -3.07
N ILE A 138 13.33 -4.09 -2.86
CA ILE A 138 12.47 -4.90 -3.73
C ILE A 138 11.24 -5.31 -2.92
N SER A 139 10.06 -5.10 -3.49
CA SER A 139 8.78 -5.45 -2.88
C SER A 139 8.00 -6.37 -3.81
N ILE A 140 7.73 -7.59 -3.37
CA ILE A 140 7.02 -8.59 -4.16
C ILE A 140 5.60 -8.74 -3.62
N THR A 141 4.60 -8.60 -4.49
CA THR A 141 3.21 -8.91 -4.19
C THR A 141 2.59 -9.72 -5.31
N SER A 142 1.44 -10.33 -5.03
CA SER A 142 0.74 -11.12 -6.02
C SER A 142 -0.75 -11.24 -5.72
N GLY A 143 -1.57 -11.29 -6.76
CA GLY A 143 -2.82 -12.05 -6.71
C GLY A 143 -2.56 -13.55 -6.74
N VAL A 144 -3.58 -14.37 -6.98
CA VAL A 144 -3.47 -15.85 -6.98
C VAL A 144 -4.10 -16.41 -8.25
N ASP A 145 -3.32 -17.04 -9.13
CA ASP A 145 -3.84 -17.57 -10.40
C ASP A 145 -4.55 -18.94 -10.25
N GLU A 146 -3.89 -19.89 -9.58
CA GLU A 146 -4.38 -21.27 -9.46
C GLU A 146 -4.60 -21.71 -8.00
N SER A 147 -3.57 -21.58 -7.17
CA SER A 147 -3.64 -21.87 -5.73
C SER A 147 -2.61 -21.03 -4.97
N VAL A 148 -2.81 -20.87 -3.67
CA VAL A 148 -1.91 -20.13 -2.79
C VAL A 148 -0.51 -20.77 -2.78
N GLU A 149 -0.43 -22.10 -2.77
CA GLU A 149 0.84 -22.84 -2.78
C GLU A 149 1.62 -22.62 -4.08
N LYS A 150 0.96 -22.71 -5.24
CA LYS A 150 1.62 -22.48 -6.53
C LYS A 150 2.12 -21.04 -6.66
N GLU A 151 1.33 -20.09 -6.17
CA GLU A 151 1.74 -18.68 -6.17
C GLU A 151 2.91 -18.42 -5.20
N PHE A 152 2.89 -19.07 -4.03
CA PHE A 152 4.01 -19.01 -3.10
C PHE A 152 5.31 -19.58 -3.71
N GLU A 153 5.26 -20.72 -4.40
CA GLU A 153 6.43 -21.28 -5.09
C GLU A 153 6.96 -20.35 -6.18
N ARG A 154 6.09 -19.64 -6.90
CA ARG A 154 6.49 -18.60 -7.85
C ARG A 154 7.22 -17.46 -7.15
N ALA A 155 6.66 -16.97 -6.05
CA ALA A 155 7.29 -15.93 -5.23
C ALA A 155 8.69 -16.36 -4.78
N MET A 156 8.84 -17.58 -4.28
CA MET A 156 10.13 -18.13 -3.83
C MET A 156 11.18 -18.21 -4.94
N LYS A 157 10.79 -18.52 -6.18
CA LYS A 157 11.72 -18.49 -7.32
C LYS A 157 12.24 -17.07 -7.59
N VAL A 158 11.35 -16.08 -7.57
CA VAL A 158 11.73 -14.66 -7.74
C VAL A 158 12.62 -14.21 -6.58
N ILE A 159 12.21 -14.45 -5.32
CA ILE A 159 12.97 -14.10 -4.12
C ILE A 159 14.41 -14.64 -4.21
N ASN A 160 14.57 -15.90 -4.60
CA ASN A 160 15.90 -16.50 -4.72
C ASN A 160 16.77 -15.87 -5.82
N ALA A 161 16.16 -15.49 -6.94
CA ALA A 161 16.88 -14.86 -8.06
C ALA A 161 17.29 -13.41 -7.76
N VAL A 162 16.53 -12.68 -6.94
CA VAL A 162 16.75 -11.24 -6.70
C VAL A 162 17.64 -10.92 -5.50
N LYS A 163 17.99 -11.91 -4.65
CA LYS A 163 18.91 -11.67 -3.52
C LYS A 163 20.26 -11.09 -3.94
N LYS A 164 20.69 -11.39 -5.17
CA LYS A 164 21.95 -10.90 -5.75
C LYS A 164 22.07 -9.37 -5.75
N TYR A 165 20.96 -8.62 -5.70
CA TYR A 165 20.96 -7.16 -5.70
C TYR A 165 21.34 -6.55 -4.34
N GLY A 166 21.34 -7.33 -3.25
CA GLY A 166 21.82 -6.88 -1.94
C GLY A 166 21.01 -5.75 -1.30
N VAL A 167 19.76 -5.53 -1.73
CA VAL A 167 18.81 -4.58 -1.13
C VAL A 167 17.75 -5.33 -0.32
N PRO A 168 17.12 -4.68 0.68
CA PRO A 168 16.04 -5.30 1.45
C PRO A 168 14.89 -5.82 0.60
N ILE A 169 14.33 -6.97 0.99
CA ILE A 169 13.24 -7.66 0.29
C ILE A 169 12.00 -7.73 1.18
N GLY A 170 10.90 -7.14 0.70
CA GLY A 170 9.57 -7.24 1.28
C GLY A 170 8.67 -8.17 0.49
N VAL A 171 7.87 -8.98 1.16
CA VAL A 171 6.95 -9.91 0.49
C VAL A 171 5.54 -9.79 1.06
N GLY A 172 4.57 -9.61 0.17
CA GLY A 172 3.14 -9.63 0.49
C GLY A 172 2.36 -10.52 -0.47
N VAL A 173 2.29 -11.80 -0.11
CA VAL A 173 1.50 -12.86 -0.77
C VAL A 173 0.57 -13.51 0.26
N TYR A 174 -0.34 -14.37 -0.17
CA TYR A 174 -1.16 -15.15 0.76
C TYR A 174 -0.29 -16.16 1.53
N PRO A 175 -0.48 -16.32 2.85
CA PRO A 175 0.31 -17.24 3.65
C PRO A 175 -0.03 -18.72 3.35
N THR A 176 1.00 -19.57 3.32
CA THR A 176 0.89 -21.03 3.42
C THR A 176 1.38 -21.50 4.80
N ALA A 177 1.16 -22.77 5.13
CA ALA A 177 1.53 -23.38 6.41
C ALA A 177 3.01 -23.23 6.81
N ASP A 178 3.94 -23.09 5.85
CA ASP A 178 5.38 -22.94 6.11
C ASP A 178 6.01 -21.70 5.45
N SER A 179 5.17 -20.81 4.92
CA SER A 179 5.59 -19.64 4.14
C SER A 179 6.54 -18.72 4.90
N ASN A 180 6.22 -18.39 6.15
CA ASN A 180 7.02 -17.52 7.00
C ASN A 180 8.45 -18.04 7.19
N ARG A 181 8.59 -19.31 7.57
CA ARG A 181 9.89 -19.95 7.78
C ARG A 181 10.71 -19.99 6.49
N ARG A 182 10.10 -20.43 5.38
CA ARG A 182 10.79 -20.52 4.08
C ARG A 182 11.23 -19.15 3.57
N MET A 183 10.43 -18.12 3.75
CA MET A 183 10.81 -16.74 3.40
C MET A 183 11.96 -16.23 4.27
N LYS A 184 11.95 -16.53 5.57
CA LYS A 184 13.05 -16.16 6.47
C LYS A 184 14.36 -16.85 6.09
N GLU A 185 14.32 -18.16 5.84
CA GLU A 185 15.47 -18.93 5.34
C GLU A 185 15.96 -18.40 3.98
N ALA A 186 15.03 -17.88 3.16
CA ALA A 186 15.37 -17.20 1.92
C ALA A 186 15.84 -15.75 2.09
N GLY A 187 16.00 -15.22 3.30
CA GLY A 187 16.54 -13.88 3.51
C GLY A 187 15.58 -12.75 3.15
N VAL A 188 14.27 -12.99 3.20
CA VAL A 188 13.26 -11.93 3.20
C VAL A 188 13.42 -11.11 4.49
N ASP A 189 13.31 -9.78 4.38
CA ASP A 189 13.43 -8.86 5.51
C ASP A 189 12.09 -8.58 6.17
N GLU A 190 11.03 -8.38 5.37
CA GLU A 190 9.75 -7.84 5.83
C GLU A 190 8.56 -8.57 5.19
N ILE A 191 7.52 -8.78 6.00
CA ILE A 191 6.31 -9.54 5.62
C ILE A 191 5.08 -8.63 5.64
N LYS A 192 4.18 -8.86 4.69
CA LYS A 192 2.86 -8.24 4.66
C LYS A 192 1.74 -9.22 4.34
N TYR A 193 0.87 -9.50 5.31
CA TYR A 193 -0.41 -10.19 5.08
C TYR A 193 -1.53 -9.25 5.45
N ASN A 194 -2.53 -9.10 4.57
CA ASN A 194 -3.57 -8.11 4.78
C ASN A 194 -4.78 -8.72 5.49
N VAL A 195 -5.23 -8.09 6.55
CA VAL A 195 -6.52 -8.39 7.17
C VAL A 195 -7.68 -7.74 6.43
N GLU A 196 -7.41 -6.67 5.66
CA GLU A 196 -8.36 -5.90 4.87
C GLU A 196 -9.43 -5.17 5.71
N THR A 197 -10.07 -5.83 6.67
CA THR A 197 -10.84 -5.25 7.77
C THR A 197 -10.69 -6.12 9.02
N MET A 198 -10.77 -5.53 10.22
CA MET A 198 -10.78 -6.26 11.50
C MET A 198 -12.20 -6.46 12.07
N ASP A 199 -13.22 -6.03 11.33
CA ASP A 199 -14.61 -6.40 11.60
C ASP A 199 -14.89 -7.76 10.95
N ARG A 200 -15.10 -8.78 11.79
CA ARG A 200 -15.29 -10.17 11.36
C ARG A 200 -16.57 -10.38 10.56
N GLU A 201 -17.65 -9.68 10.89
CA GLU A 201 -18.90 -9.76 10.13
C GLU A 201 -18.71 -9.12 8.76
N LEU A 202 -18.08 -7.95 8.71
CA LEU A 202 -17.77 -7.27 7.46
C LEU A 202 -16.81 -8.10 6.60
N TYR A 203 -15.78 -8.71 7.19
CA TYR A 203 -14.81 -9.55 6.49
C TYR A 203 -15.48 -10.70 5.74
N GLY A 204 -16.41 -11.41 6.37
CA GLY A 204 -17.16 -12.49 5.71
C GLY A 204 -17.96 -12.02 4.49
N LYS A 205 -18.41 -10.75 4.48
CA LYS A 205 -19.12 -10.14 3.36
C LYS A 205 -18.17 -9.67 2.25
N VAL A 206 -17.05 -9.05 2.62
CA VAL A 206 -16.15 -8.38 1.66
C VAL A 206 -15.01 -9.26 1.14
N CYS A 207 -14.63 -10.31 1.86
CA CYS A 207 -13.62 -11.30 1.50
C CYS A 207 -14.20 -12.72 1.53
N PRO A 208 -15.18 -13.04 0.65
CA PRO A 208 -15.84 -14.34 0.68
C PRO A 208 -14.84 -15.49 0.44
N GLY A 209 -15.01 -16.59 1.19
CA GLY A 209 -14.19 -17.79 1.07
C GLY A 209 -12.79 -17.68 1.68
N GLN A 210 -12.48 -16.60 2.40
CA GLN A 210 -11.26 -16.45 3.18
C GLN A 210 -11.56 -16.51 4.67
N ASP A 211 -10.54 -16.86 5.46
CA ASP A 211 -10.61 -16.92 6.92
C ASP A 211 -9.65 -15.88 7.53
N MET A 212 -10.21 -14.89 8.22
CA MET A 212 -9.44 -13.86 8.92
C MET A 212 -8.53 -14.46 9.99
N GLU A 213 -8.98 -15.51 10.69
CA GLU A 213 -8.24 -16.07 11.83
C GLU A 213 -6.97 -16.79 11.38
N GLU A 214 -6.98 -17.44 10.21
CA GLU A 214 -5.77 -18.01 9.61
C GLU A 214 -4.77 -16.91 9.19
N VAL A 215 -5.25 -15.75 8.71
CA VAL A 215 -4.39 -14.60 8.42
C VAL A 215 -3.77 -14.05 9.71
N LEU A 216 -4.55 -13.89 10.79
CA LEU A 216 -4.06 -13.40 12.08
C LEU A 216 -3.04 -14.35 12.70
N LYS A 217 -3.27 -15.67 12.60
CA LYS A 217 -2.33 -16.70 13.03
C LYS A 217 -1.02 -16.63 12.24
N ALA A 218 -1.09 -16.50 10.92
CA ALA A 218 0.11 -16.35 10.08
C ALA A 218 0.87 -15.05 10.37
N LEU A 219 0.18 -13.96 10.68
CA LEU A 219 0.78 -12.69 11.10
C LEU A 219 1.50 -12.81 12.44
N LYS A 220 0.89 -13.47 13.42
CA LYS A 220 1.52 -13.72 14.72
C LYS A 220 2.80 -14.55 14.57
N GLU A 221 2.73 -15.64 13.82
CA GLU A 221 3.90 -16.48 13.52
C GLU A 221 4.99 -15.67 12.79
N ALA A 222 4.62 -14.82 11.83
CA ALA A 222 5.56 -13.94 11.15
C ALA A 222 6.28 -13.00 12.13
N VAL A 223 5.59 -12.44 13.13
CA VAL A 223 6.22 -11.60 14.15
C VAL A 223 7.19 -12.41 15.01
N GLU A 224 6.85 -13.65 15.37
CA GLU A 224 7.74 -14.54 16.12
C GLU A 224 9.03 -14.86 15.35
N ILE A 225 8.95 -15.00 14.01
CA ILE A 225 10.09 -15.36 13.15
C ILE A 225 10.92 -14.15 12.70
N PHE A 226 10.27 -13.03 12.34
CA PHE A 226 10.93 -11.86 11.76
C PHE A 226 11.25 -10.79 12.81
N GLY A 227 10.53 -10.77 13.93
CA GLY A 227 10.66 -9.79 14.99
C GLY A 227 9.76 -8.56 14.82
N LYS A 228 9.79 -7.68 15.82
CA LYS A 228 9.06 -6.40 15.82
C LYS A 228 9.52 -5.51 14.66
N ASN A 229 8.61 -4.67 14.16
CA ASN A 229 8.86 -3.70 13.08
C ASN A 229 9.29 -4.35 11.76
N LYS A 230 8.85 -5.59 11.53
CA LYS A 230 9.10 -6.35 10.29
C LYS A 230 7.86 -6.96 9.65
N VAL A 231 6.72 -6.86 10.32
CA VAL A 231 5.44 -7.40 9.84
C VAL A 231 4.41 -6.29 9.82
N CYS A 232 3.77 -6.11 8.66
CA CYS A 232 2.71 -5.12 8.48
C CYS A 232 1.46 -5.75 7.87
N SER A 233 0.35 -5.03 7.95
CA SER A 233 -0.92 -5.48 7.40
C SER A 233 -1.73 -4.31 6.87
N ASN A 234 -2.25 -4.39 5.64
CA ASN A 234 -3.25 -3.41 5.22
C ASN A 234 -4.54 -3.63 6.02
N PHE A 235 -5.09 -2.51 6.49
CA PHE A 235 -6.40 -2.42 7.11
C PHE A 235 -7.15 -1.28 6.41
N ILE A 236 -8.14 -1.63 5.59
CA ILE A 236 -8.92 -0.70 4.80
C ILE A 236 -9.92 0.04 5.69
N ILE A 237 -9.98 1.36 5.52
CA ILE A 237 -10.89 2.27 6.22
C ILE A 237 -11.87 2.84 5.20
N GLY A 238 -13.17 2.67 5.43
CA GLY A 238 -14.24 3.12 4.54
C GLY A 238 -15.06 2.01 3.88
N LEU A 239 -15.07 0.80 4.45
CA LEU A 239 -15.87 -0.34 4.01
C LEU A 239 -17.22 -0.45 4.76
N GLY A 240 -17.49 0.47 5.69
CA GLY A 240 -18.71 0.50 6.51
C GLY A 240 -18.45 0.19 7.98
N GLU A 241 -17.19 0.00 8.37
CA GLU A 241 -16.76 -0.19 9.75
C GLU A 241 -16.91 1.09 10.60
N THR A 242 -17.18 0.92 11.89
CA THR A 242 -17.18 2.05 12.85
C THR A 242 -15.76 2.36 13.33
N ASP A 243 -15.54 3.57 13.86
CA ASP A 243 -14.23 3.94 14.42
C ASP A 243 -13.85 3.07 15.64
N GLU A 244 -14.83 2.62 16.43
CA GLU A 244 -14.60 1.70 17.56
C GLU A 244 -14.12 0.33 17.07
N ALA A 245 -14.69 -0.18 15.97
CA ALA A 245 -14.23 -1.41 15.35
C ALA A 245 -12.80 -1.28 14.82
N VAL A 246 -12.47 -0.12 14.22
CA VAL A 246 -11.11 0.21 13.78
C VAL A 246 -10.14 0.26 14.95
N GLU A 247 -10.48 0.97 16.03
CA GLU A 247 -9.62 1.04 17.22
C GLU A 247 -9.36 -0.35 17.82
N LYS A 248 -10.40 -1.17 17.98
CA LYS A 248 -10.25 -2.54 18.48
C LYS A 248 -9.33 -3.36 17.58
N GLY A 249 -9.51 -3.26 16.27
CA GLY A 249 -8.66 -3.93 15.29
C GLY A 249 -7.20 -3.48 15.33
N ILE A 250 -6.95 -2.16 15.46
CA ILE A 250 -5.61 -1.61 15.64
C ILE A 250 -4.96 -2.20 16.90
N ARG A 251 -5.67 -2.19 18.03
CA ARG A 251 -5.15 -2.73 19.29
C ARG A 251 -4.83 -4.22 19.19
N GLU A 252 -5.70 -5.00 18.54
CA GLU A 252 -5.48 -6.43 18.32
C GLU A 252 -4.22 -6.67 17.47
N LEU A 253 -4.08 -6.04 16.30
CA LEU A 253 -2.90 -6.16 15.44
C LEU A 253 -1.61 -5.72 16.13
N VAL A 254 -1.63 -4.57 16.81
CA VAL A 254 -0.45 -4.04 17.50
C VAL A 254 -0.05 -4.95 18.67
N SER A 255 -1.00 -5.56 19.38
CA SER A 255 -0.70 -6.53 20.45
C SER A 255 -0.01 -7.80 19.93
N LEU A 256 -0.22 -8.14 18.66
CA LEU A 256 0.50 -9.22 17.96
C LEU A 256 1.89 -8.78 17.47
N GLY A 257 2.24 -7.49 17.58
CA GLY A 257 3.50 -6.93 17.04
C GLY A 257 3.46 -6.55 15.56
N VAL A 258 2.26 -6.54 14.96
CA VAL A 258 2.03 -6.15 13.56
C VAL A 258 1.82 -4.65 13.48
N VAL A 259 2.38 -3.99 12.46
CA VAL A 259 2.13 -2.57 12.16
C VAL A 259 1.01 -2.43 11.12
N PRO A 260 -0.19 -1.94 11.49
CA PRO A 260 -1.27 -1.70 10.54
C PRO A 260 -0.95 -0.55 9.59
N ILE A 261 -1.41 -0.67 8.34
CA ILE A 261 -1.40 0.39 7.34
C ILE A 261 -2.85 0.75 7.05
N LEU A 262 -3.30 1.90 7.57
CA LEU A 262 -4.69 2.34 7.39
C LEU A 262 -4.90 2.84 5.97
N ARG A 263 -5.53 2.01 5.14
CA ARG A 263 -5.70 2.25 3.71
C ARG A 263 -7.07 2.87 3.44
N PRO A 264 -7.16 4.11 2.91
CA PRO A 264 -8.46 4.66 2.51
C PRO A 264 -9.10 3.80 1.41
N ALA A 265 -10.36 3.41 1.62
CA ALA A 265 -11.14 2.69 0.62
C ALA A 265 -11.30 3.53 -0.66
N SER A 266 -11.43 2.84 -1.80
CA SER A 266 -11.59 3.46 -3.11
C SER A 266 -12.62 2.71 -3.93
N LYS A 267 -13.55 3.45 -4.53
CA LYS A 267 -14.52 2.87 -5.47
C LYS A 267 -13.82 2.50 -6.78
N HIS A 268 -14.24 1.38 -7.35
CA HIS A 268 -13.82 0.92 -8.66
C HIS A 268 -15.05 0.56 -9.51
N PRO A 269 -15.15 1.03 -10.78
CA PRO A 269 -16.32 0.76 -11.63
C PRO A 269 -16.67 -0.74 -11.76
N LEU A 270 -15.66 -1.61 -11.87
CA LEU A 270 -15.86 -3.06 -11.93
C LEU A 270 -16.50 -3.70 -10.68
N ARG A 271 -16.57 -2.98 -9.56
CA ARG A 271 -17.13 -3.43 -8.27
C ARG A 271 -18.32 -2.57 -7.84
N GLU A 272 -18.86 -1.75 -8.73
CA GLU A 272 -19.99 -0.90 -8.42
C GLU A 272 -21.20 -1.73 -7.94
N GLY A 273 -21.79 -1.30 -6.82
CA GLY A 273 -22.94 -1.98 -6.22
C GLY A 273 -22.64 -3.26 -5.43
N GLU A 274 -21.40 -3.77 -5.42
CA GLU A 274 -21.08 -5.04 -4.74
C GLU A 274 -20.75 -4.90 -3.25
N VAL A 275 -20.28 -3.72 -2.84
CA VAL A 275 -19.87 -3.44 -1.46
C VAL A 275 -20.04 -1.96 -1.17
N PHE A 276 -20.37 -1.65 0.09
CA PHE A 276 -20.35 -0.27 0.56
C PHE A 276 -18.91 0.25 0.57
N ILE A 277 -18.68 1.39 -0.08
CA ILE A 277 -17.40 2.08 -0.02
C ILE A 277 -17.67 3.57 0.14
N GLU A 278 -17.13 4.12 1.22
CA GLU A 278 -17.06 5.55 1.46
C GLU A 278 -15.61 5.92 1.78
N ARG A 279 -15.00 6.73 0.92
CA ARG A 279 -13.63 7.17 1.14
C ARG A 279 -13.60 8.06 2.40
N PRO A 280 -12.73 7.79 3.40
CA PRO A 280 -12.73 8.51 4.66
C PRO A 280 -12.37 9.99 4.48
N SER A 281 -12.97 10.85 5.31
CA SER A 281 -12.68 12.28 5.33
C SER A 281 -11.27 12.57 5.86
N LYS A 282 -10.77 13.78 5.60
CA LYS A 282 -9.52 14.31 6.15
C LYS A 282 -9.48 14.17 7.68
N GLU A 283 -10.56 14.54 8.35
CA GLU A 283 -10.67 14.53 9.81
C GLU A 283 -10.60 13.10 10.35
N ARG A 284 -11.28 12.15 9.69
CA ARG A 284 -11.24 10.73 10.06
C ARG A 284 -9.85 10.14 9.87
N LEU A 285 -9.18 10.46 8.75
CA LEU A 285 -7.80 10.03 8.49
C LEU A 285 -6.83 10.55 9.57
N LEU A 286 -6.89 11.84 9.89
CA LEU A 286 -6.05 12.44 10.94
C LEU A 286 -6.32 11.81 12.31
N LYS A 287 -7.60 11.65 12.69
CA LYS A 287 -8.02 11.06 13.96
C LYS A 287 -7.47 9.64 14.11
N LEU A 288 -7.75 8.76 13.15
CA LEU A 288 -7.34 7.35 13.21
C LEU A 288 -5.83 7.18 13.13
N THR A 289 -5.13 8.02 12.36
CA THR A 289 -3.67 7.93 12.26
C THR A 289 -2.97 8.40 13.55
N ARG A 290 -3.48 9.46 14.21
CA ARG A 290 -2.97 9.88 15.53
C ARG A 290 -3.22 8.81 16.60
N LEU A 291 -4.39 8.18 16.57
CA LEU A 291 -4.70 7.03 17.44
C LEU A 291 -3.73 5.87 17.18
N LEU A 292 -3.50 5.52 15.91
CA LEU A 292 -2.54 4.49 15.53
C LEU A 292 -1.13 4.83 16.03
N ARG A 293 -0.67 6.07 15.83
CA ARG A 293 0.64 6.52 16.31
C ARG A 293 0.80 6.31 17.81
N LYS A 294 -0.18 6.76 18.61
CA LYS A 294 -0.19 6.57 20.06
C LYS A 294 -0.08 5.10 20.45
N ILE A 295 -0.91 4.23 19.85
CA ILE A 295 -0.93 2.80 20.18
C ILE A 295 0.38 2.11 19.77
N LEU A 296 0.97 2.48 18.62
CA LEU A 296 2.27 1.96 18.21
C LEU A 296 3.38 2.35 19.20
N ASP A 297 3.43 3.62 19.60
CA ASP A 297 4.43 4.13 20.54
C ASP A 297 4.30 3.43 21.92
N GLU A 298 3.08 3.26 22.43
CA GLU A 298 2.80 2.52 23.68
C GLU A 298 3.29 1.06 23.65
N ASN A 299 3.44 0.47 22.46
CA ASN A 299 3.86 -0.93 22.28
C ASN A 299 5.32 -1.07 21.76
N GLY A 300 6.03 0.04 21.62
CA GLY A 300 7.39 0.09 21.10
C GLY A 300 7.50 -0.33 19.62
N LEU A 301 6.44 -0.08 18.84
CA LEU A 301 6.42 -0.31 17.40
C LEU A 301 6.58 1.01 16.64
N ARG A 302 7.18 0.94 15.45
CA ARG A 302 7.50 2.09 14.62
C ARG A 302 7.29 1.80 13.14
N ALA A 303 6.46 2.62 12.50
CA ALA A 303 6.13 2.49 11.08
C ALA A 303 7.26 3.02 10.17
N ASP A 304 8.10 3.91 10.66
CA ASP A 304 9.22 4.53 9.92
C ASP A 304 10.50 3.68 9.90
N LEU A 305 10.53 2.53 10.59
CA LEU A 305 11.66 1.60 10.56
C LEU A 305 11.60 0.57 9.41
N PHE A 306 10.47 0.50 8.70
CA PHE A 306 10.30 -0.40 7.57
C PHE A 306 11.10 0.07 6.36
N LYS A 307 11.70 -0.87 5.65
CA LYS A 307 12.57 -0.60 4.49
C LYS A 307 11.90 -0.92 3.15
N THR A 308 10.80 -1.66 3.18
CA THR A 308 10.12 -2.19 2.00
C THR A 308 8.60 -1.99 2.09
N MET A 309 7.88 -2.43 1.06
CA MET A 309 6.43 -2.36 0.95
C MET A 309 5.90 -0.92 1.04
N CYS A 310 4.70 -0.73 1.58
CA CYS A 310 3.98 0.55 1.50
C CYS A 310 4.42 1.57 2.56
N LEU A 311 4.96 1.13 3.70
CA LEU A 311 5.30 2.01 4.83
C LEU A 311 6.37 3.07 4.50
N PRO A 312 7.49 2.76 3.83
CA PRO A 312 8.44 3.77 3.36
C PRO A 312 7.97 4.52 2.10
N CYS A 313 6.96 4.01 1.39
CA CYS A 313 6.38 4.72 0.24
C CYS A 313 5.62 5.96 0.69
N THR A 314 4.74 5.81 1.67
CA THR A 314 3.87 6.85 2.26
C THR A 314 2.89 7.53 1.29
N GLY A 315 2.73 7.06 0.05
CA GLY A 315 1.95 7.80 -0.95
C GLY A 315 0.42 7.65 -0.82
N CYS A 316 -0.07 6.48 -0.42
CA CYS A 316 -1.49 6.17 -0.53
C CYS A 316 -2.26 6.23 0.80
N ASP A 317 -1.54 6.51 1.89
CA ASP A 317 -2.00 6.45 3.28
C ASP A 317 -1.17 7.43 4.12
N MET A 318 -1.66 7.71 5.33
CA MET A 318 -0.93 8.51 6.32
C MET A 318 -0.03 7.57 7.13
N ASN A 319 1.28 7.79 7.09
CA ASN A 319 2.24 7.08 7.93
C ASN A 319 2.30 7.75 9.32
N PRO A 320 2.01 7.02 10.41
CA PRO A 320 1.89 7.60 11.75
C PRO A 320 3.21 8.18 12.30
N HIS A 321 4.36 7.69 11.85
CA HIS A 321 5.68 8.13 12.33
C HIS A 321 6.30 9.16 11.40
N THR A 322 6.18 9.00 10.08
CA THR A 322 6.79 9.91 9.11
C THR A 322 6.00 11.19 8.86
N ASP A 323 4.65 11.11 8.80
CA ASP A 323 3.84 12.29 8.45
C ASP A 323 3.51 13.18 9.65
N PHE A 324 3.65 12.64 10.86
CA PHE A 324 3.51 13.34 12.14
C PHE A 324 4.86 13.43 12.87
N CYS A 325 5.98 13.48 12.14
CA CYS A 325 7.19 14.02 12.75
C CYS A 325 6.84 15.42 13.24
N GLU A 326 6.87 15.60 14.57
CA GLU A 326 6.96 16.92 15.14
C GLU A 326 8.24 17.50 14.55
N ASP A 327 8.11 18.57 13.77
CA ASP A 327 9.25 19.43 13.53
C ASP A 327 9.78 19.76 14.93
N GLU A 328 10.96 19.23 15.28
CA GLU A 328 11.77 19.86 16.31
C GLU A 328 12.08 21.25 15.76
N ASP A 329 11.20 22.20 16.11
CA ASP A 329 11.38 23.64 15.91
C ASP A 329 12.79 24.07 16.40
#